data_AF-A0A836XDP8-F1
#
_entry.id   AF-A0A836XDP8-F1
#
_cell.length_a   1.000
_cell.length_b   1.000
_cell.length_c   1.000
_cell.angle_alpha   90.00
_cell.angle_beta   90.00
_cell.angle_gamma   90.00
#
_symmetry.space_group_name_H-M   'P 1'
#
loop_
_entity.id
_entity.type
_entity.pdbx_description
1 polymer ?
#
loop_
_entity_poly.entity_id
_entity_poly.type
_entity_poly.pdbx_seq_one_letter_code
_entity_poly.pdbx_strand_id
1 'polypeptide(L)'
;MNERCERFIQTIKLECLAKFVIFGKHHLDHLVRELVTWYNHHRAHSAREILPPIRHIPDEVETVQLDEVVIKWHVGGQVKSFERRAA
;
A
#
# COMPACT_ATOMS: atom_id res chain seq x y z
N MET A 1 20.71 2.66 7.23
CA MET A 1 19.68 1.97 8.05
C MET A 1 18.64 2.96 8.59
N ASN A 2 19.04 4.11 9.14
CA ASN A 2 18.13 5.11 9.71
C ASN A 2 17.07 5.63 8.72
N GLU A 3 17.43 5.96 7.49
CA GLU A 3 16.51 6.54 6.48
C GLU A 3 15.25 5.68 6.21
N ARG A 4 15.39 4.34 6.21
CA ARG A 4 14.27 3.43 5.95
C ARG A 4 13.30 3.41 7.13
N CYS A 5 13.85 3.39 8.34
CA CYS A 5 13.08 3.48 9.57
C CYS A 5 12.38 4.84 9.69
N GLU A 6 13.08 5.94 9.42
CA GLU A 6 12.54 7.29 9.44
C GLU A 6 11.37 7.43 8.46
N ARG A 7 11.52 6.95 7.22
CA ARG A 7 10.44 6.95 6.23
C ARG A 7 9.24 6.12 6.68
N PHE A 8 9.46 4.95 7.26
CA PHE A 8 8.38 4.13 7.81
C PHE A 8 7.66 4.85 8.96
N ILE A 9 8.40 5.43 9.91
CA ILE A 9 7.85 6.17 11.06
C ILE A 9 7.04 7.37 10.59
N GLN A 10 7.51 8.09 9.59
CA GLN A 10 6.77 9.21 9.00
C GLN A 10 5.47 8.74 8.36
N THR A 11 5.50 7.65 7.58
CA THR A 11 4.32 7.09 6.94
C THR A 11 3.29 6.62 7.96
N ILE A 12 3.66 5.83 8.97
CA ILE A 12 2.69 5.37 9.97
C ILE A 12 2.08 6.54 10.76
N LYS A 13 2.87 7.57 11.12
CA LYS A 13 2.35 8.71 11.88
C LYS A 13 1.48 9.65 11.04
N LEU A 14 1.99 10.11 9.89
CA LEU A 14 1.39 11.22 9.14
C LEU A 14 0.47 10.76 8.01
N GLU A 15 0.81 9.65 7.35
CA GLU A 15 0.06 9.15 6.20
C GLU A 15 -1.05 8.17 6.62
N CYS A 16 -0.89 7.48 7.76
CA CYS A 16 -1.86 6.53 8.28
C CYS A 16 -2.59 7.05 9.54
N LEU A 17 -1.95 7.05 10.70
CA LEU A 17 -2.64 7.23 11.98
C LEU A 17 -3.25 8.63 12.15
N ALA A 18 -2.63 9.67 11.59
CA ALA A 18 -3.20 11.03 11.60
C ALA A 18 -4.51 11.17 10.79
N LYS A 19 -4.90 10.17 10.00
CA LYS A 19 -6.14 10.18 9.20
C LYS A 19 -7.33 9.54 9.91
N PHE A 20 -7.13 8.96 11.10
CA PHE A 20 -8.15 8.23 11.83
C PHE A 20 -8.37 8.77 13.23
N VAL A 21 -9.63 8.77 13.66
CA VAL A 21 -9.98 8.81 15.08
C VAL A 21 -9.93 7.38 15.60
N ILE A 22 -9.02 7.10 16.52
CA ILE A 22 -8.75 5.73 16.98
C ILE A 22 -9.59 5.43 18.22
N PHE A 23 -10.62 4.61 18.06
CA PHE A 23 -11.58 4.23 19.11
C PHE A 23 -11.05 3.25 20.17
N GLY A 24 -9.83 2.74 20.01
CA GLY A 24 -9.21 1.85 20.99
C GLY A 24 -8.11 0.96 20.41
N LYS A 25 -7.55 0.10 21.25
CA LYS A 25 -6.41 -0.77 20.90
C LYS A 25 -6.71 -1.70 19.71
N HIS A 26 -7.86 -2.35 19.68
CA HIS A 26 -8.21 -3.25 18.56
C HIS A 26 -8.24 -2.53 17.21
N HIS A 27 -8.76 -1.30 17.17
CA HIS A 27 -8.77 -0.49 15.96
C HIS A 27 -7.35 -0.08 15.56
N LEU A 28 -6.52 0.35 16.51
CA LEU A 28 -5.12 0.66 16.25
C LEU A 28 -4.37 -0.56 15.70
N ASP A 29 -4.49 -1.71 16.35
CA ASP A 29 -3.80 -2.94 15.94
C ASP A 29 -4.23 -3.38 14.54
N HIS A 30 -5.52 -3.22 14.20
CA HIS A 30 -6.03 -3.49 12.86
C HIS A 30 -5.38 -2.57 11.81
N LEU A 31 -5.41 -1.24 12.03
CA LEU A 31 -4.82 -0.27 11.11
C LEU A 31 -3.31 -0.50 10.92
N VAL A 32 -2.58 -0.76 12.01
CA VAL A 32 -1.13 -1.01 11.94
C VAL A 32 -0.84 -2.30 11.18
N ARG A 33 -1.60 -3.38 11.42
CA ARG A 33 -1.41 -4.66 10.73
C ARG A 33 -1.68 -4.53 9.23
N GLU A 34 -2.74 -3.83 8.87
CA GLU A 34 -3.09 -3.57 7.47
C GLU A 34 -2.03 -2.69 6.79
N LEU A 35 -1.59 -1.60 7.45
CA LEU A 35 -0.52 -0.73 6.95
C LEU A 35 0.77 -1.51 6.70
N VAL A 36 1.22 -2.31 7.66
CA VAL A 36 2.48 -3.09 7.53
C VAL A 36 2.38 -4.07 6.37
N THR A 37 1.23 -4.74 6.21
CA THR A 37 0.98 -5.66 5.09
C THR A 37 1.06 -4.91 3.76
N TRP A 38 0.38 -3.77 3.64
CA TRP A 38 0.42 -2.96 2.43
C TRP A 38 1.83 -2.38 2.16
N TYR A 39 2.49 -1.83 3.17
CA TYR A 39 3.80 -1.19 3.05
C TYR A 39 4.86 -2.15 2.51
N ASN A 40 4.87 -3.38 3.02
CA ASN A 40 5.89 -4.38 2.69
C ASN A 40 5.61 -5.13 1.39
N HIS A 41 4.35 -5.23 0.96
CA HIS A 41 3.99 -6.04 -0.22
C HIS A 41 3.55 -5.24 -1.44
N HIS A 42 3.03 -4.01 -1.26
CA HIS A 42 2.37 -3.26 -2.32
C HIS A 42 2.92 -1.84 -2.52
N ARG A 43 3.47 -1.19 -1.49
CA ARG A 43 3.96 0.19 -1.61
C ARG A 43 5.13 0.27 -2.58
N ALA A 44 5.03 1.19 -3.53
CA ALA A 44 6.16 1.57 -4.37
C ALA A 44 7.33 2.14 -3.54
N HIS A 45 8.56 1.69 -3.82
CA HIS A 45 9.76 2.17 -3.12
C HIS A 45 10.67 2.97 -4.07
N SER A 46 11.14 4.14 -3.64
CA SER A 46 12.03 4.98 -4.46
C SER A 46 13.35 4.29 -4.81
N ALA A 47 13.87 3.45 -3.91
CA ALA A 47 15.05 2.61 -4.18
C ALA A 47 14.82 1.55 -5.27
N ARG A 48 13.57 1.39 -5.72
CA ARG A 48 13.15 0.48 -6.78
C ARG A 48 12.50 1.23 -7.94
N GLU A 49 12.88 2.48 -8.18
CA GLU A 49 12.30 3.28 -9.27
C GLU A 49 10.76 3.38 -9.18
N ILE A 50 10.23 3.45 -7.95
CA ILE A 50 8.77 3.52 -7.68
C ILE A 50 8.05 2.20 -8.04
N LEU A 51 8.77 1.09 -8.17
CA LEU A 51 8.17 -0.24 -8.32
C LEU A 51 7.77 -0.82 -6.95
N PRO A 52 6.67 -1.60 -6.91
CA PRO A 52 6.29 -2.34 -5.72
C PRO A 52 7.25 -3.51 -5.46
N PRO A 53 7.28 -4.06 -4.22
CA PRO A 53 8.26 -5.06 -3.79
C PRO A 53 8.20 -6.39 -4.57
N ILE A 54 7.11 -6.69 -5.28
CA ILE A 54 6.84 -8.04 -5.82
C ILE A 54 6.65 -8.08 -7.36
N ARG A 55 6.73 -6.97 -8.11
CA ARG A 55 6.54 -7.02 -9.58
C ARG A 55 7.82 -6.81 -10.38
N HIS A 56 8.00 -7.67 -11.39
CA HIS A 56 8.80 -7.44 -12.58
C HIS A 56 8.04 -6.47 -13.50
N ILE A 57 8.73 -5.55 -14.17
CA ILE A 57 8.11 -4.69 -15.19
C ILE A 57 7.91 -5.56 -16.45
N PRO A 58 6.69 -5.71 -16.98
CA PRO A 58 6.51 -6.43 -18.23
C PRO A 58 7.12 -5.63 -19.40
N ASP A 59 7.72 -6.33 -20.36
CA ASP A 59 8.31 -5.70 -21.56
C ASP A 59 7.24 -5.02 -22.44
N GLU A 60 5.99 -5.49 -22.36
CA GLU A 60 4.87 -4.94 -23.11
C GLU A 60 3.68 -4.64 -22.17
N VAL A 61 3.10 -3.45 -22.29
CA VAL A 61 1.95 -3.02 -21.49
C VAL A 61 0.68 -3.20 -22.30
N GLU A 62 0.01 -4.32 -22.10
CA GLU A 62 -1.34 -4.55 -22.64
C GLU A 62 -2.34 -3.57 -22.02
N THR A 63 -3.15 -2.94 -22.87
CA THR A 63 -4.34 -2.18 -22.44
C THR A 63 -5.42 -3.15 -21.99
N VAL A 64 -5.93 -2.96 -20.76
CA VAL A 64 -7.04 -3.74 -20.22
C VAL A 64 -8.34 -2.95 -20.23
N GLN A 65 -9.45 -3.68 -20.36
CA GLN A 65 -10.77 -3.09 -20.25
C GLN A 65 -11.09 -2.80 -18.78
N LEU A 66 -11.88 -1.75 -18.50
CA LEU A 66 -12.12 -1.29 -17.12
C LEU A 66 -12.84 -2.35 -16.26
N ASP A 67 -13.68 -3.18 -16.86
CA ASP A 67 -14.39 -4.28 -16.19
C ASP A 67 -13.45 -5.42 -15.76
N GLU A 68 -12.27 -5.51 -16.37
CA GLU A 68 -11.20 -6.42 -15.98
C GLU A 68 -10.33 -5.87 -14.84
N VAL A 69 -10.55 -4.62 -14.38
CA VAL A 69 -9.78 -4.02 -13.30
C VAL A 69 -10.48 -4.23 -11.96
N VAL A 70 -9.78 -4.87 -11.03
CA VAL A 70 -10.20 -5.01 -9.63
C VAL A 70 -9.57 -3.90 -8.80
N ILE A 71 -10.41 -3.15 -8.11
CA ILE A 71 -9.99 -2.11 -7.16
C ILE A 71 -9.93 -2.73 -5.77
N LYS A 72 -8.75 -2.67 -5.14
CA LYS A 72 -8.58 -3.03 -3.73
C LYS A 72 -8.27 -1.80 -2.89
N TRP A 73 -8.91 -1.73 -1.74
CA TRP A 73 -8.71 -0.70 -0.75
C TRP A 73 -7.90 -1.26 0.41
N HIS A 74 -6.98 -0.45 0.93
CA HIS A 74 -6.13 -0.78 2.06
C HIS A 74 -6.15 0.35 3.08
N VAL A 75 -5.73 0.03 4.29
CA VAL A 75 -5.55 0.93 5.42
C VAL A 75 -6.83 1.71 5.68
N GLY A 76 -7.92 0.99 5.95
CA GLY A 76 -9.25 1.58 6.17
C GLY A 76 -9.76 2.48 5.03
N GLY A 77 -9.30 2.24 3.80
CA GLY A 77 -9.70 3.00 2.60
C GLY A 77 -8.79 4.17 2.22
N GLN A 78 -7.69 4.42 2.94
CA GLN A 78 -6.76 5.50 2.60
C GLN A 78 -5.98 5.22 1.32
N VAL A 79 -5.74 3.95 1.00
CA VAL A 79 -4.97 3.57 -0.18
C VAL A 79 -5.80 2.76 -1.14
N LYS A 80 -5.78 3.16 -2.41
CA LYS A 80 -6.41 2.46 -3.52
C LYS A 80 -5.35 1.79 -4.39
N SER A 81 -5.54 0.52 -4.70
CA SER A 81 -4.70 -0.24 -5.62
C SER A 81 -5.55 -0.86 -6.72
N PHE A 82 -4.91 -1.09 -7.86
CA PHE A 82 -5.55 -1.59 -9.07
C PHE A 82 -4.83 -2.85 -9.51
N GLU A 83 -5.59 -3.92 -9.67
CA GLU A 83 -5.09 -5.23 -10.11
C GLU A 83 -5.92 -5.69 -11.31
N ARG A 84 -5.33 -6.50 -12.20
CA ARG A 84 -6.12 -7.21 -13.21
C ARG A 84 -6.91 -8.30 -12.50
N ARG A 85 -8.16 -8.51 -12.91
CA ARG A 85 -8.95 -9.67 -12.55
C ARG A 85 -8.17 -10.91 -13.02
N ALA A 86 -7.81 -11.79 -12.09
CA ALA A 86 -7.21 -13.06 -12.47
C ALA A 86 -8.24 -13.85 -13.29
N ALA A 87 -7.81 -14.39 -14.43
CA ALA A 87 -8.60 -15.29 -15.26
C ALA A 87 -8.91 -16.59 -14.51
#